data_AF-A0A9D6JF69-F1
#
_entry.id   AF-A0A9D6JF69-F1
#
_cell.length_a   1.000
_cell.length_b   1.000
_cell.length_c   1.000
_cell.angle_alpha   90.00
_cell.angle_beta   90.00
_cell.angle_gamma   90.00
#
_symmetry.space_group_name_H-M   'P 1'
#
loop_
_entity.id
_entity.type
_entity.pdbx_description
1 polymer ?
#
loop_
_entity_poly.entity_id
_entity_poly.type
_entity_poly.pdbx_seq_one_letter_code
_entity_poly.pdbx_strand_id
1 'polypeptide(L)'
;APGVAPGPPRADVPDLVALHDAKSPSFNKNCLSCHGDIMKRTTLNPKFKEAHAAMVPFAPGYDAKVGVTNETCTSCHGKVDLVQHSGEQIRKNADVASCGACHGKSGPSSKKFYAN
;
A
#
# COMPACT_ATOMS: atom_id res chain seq x y z
N ALA A 1 -19.64 25.69 -11.81
CA ALA A 1 -20.38 25.69 -10.54
C ALA A 1 -19.39 25.92 -9.40
N PRO A 2 -19.68 26.78 -8.41
CA PRO A 2 -18.80 26.94 -7.26
C PRO A 2 -18.73 25.61 -6.52
N GLY A 3 -17.51 25.15 -6.20
CA GLY A 3 -17.29 23.90 -5.49
C GLY A 3 -17.99 23.93 -4.14
N VAL A 4 -18.87 22.95 -3.91
CA VAL A 4 -19.50 22.73 -2.61
C VAL A 4 -18.40 22.52 -1.58
N ALA A 5 -18.34 23.39 -0.57
CA ALA A 5 -17.45 23.20 0.56
C ALA A 5 -17.77 21.85 1.22
N PRO A 6 -16.76 21.07 1.65
CA PRO A 6 -17.02 19.82 2.36
C PRO A 6 -17.92 20.12 3.55
N GLY A 7 -19.01 19.37 3.69
CA GLY A 7 -19.86 19.45 4.87
C GLY A 7 -19.05 19.09 6.13
N PRO A 8 -19.53 19.47 7.32
CA PRO A 8 -18.88 19.08 8.57
C PRO A 8 -18.69 17.55 8.62
N PRO A 9 -17.60 17.05 9.21
CA PRO A 9 -17.38 15.62 9.39
C PRO A 9 -18.60 15.00 10.08
N ARG A 10 -19.13 13.93 9.49
CA ARG A 10 -20.21 13.16 10.10
C ARG A 10 -19.65 12.46 11.33
N ALA A 11 -20.20 12.76 12.51
CA ALA A 11 -19.74 12.21 13.80
C ALA A 11 -19.92 10.69 13.92
N ASP A 12 -20.72 10.08 13.04
CA ASP A 12 -21.00 8.66 12.94
C ASP A 12 -20.02 7.87 12.05
N VAL A 13 -19.11 8.56 11.34
CA VAL A 13 -18.19 7.92 10.40
C VAL A 13 -16.76 8.04 10.94
N PRO A 14 -15.98 6.93 10.98
CA PRO A 14 -14.59 7.00 11.39
C PRO A 14 -13.82 7.98 10.52
N ASP A 15 -13.02 8.84 11.16
CA ASP A 15 -12.10 9.71 10.45
C ASP A 15 -11.01 8.85 9.77
N LEU A 16 -11.21 8.62 8.47
CA LEU A 16 -10.32 7.79 7.67
C LEU A 16 -8.91 8.37 7.58
N VAL A 17 -8.75 9.70 7.66
CA VAL A 17 -7.42 10.32 7.68
C VAL A 17 -6.75 10.00 9.01
N ALA A 18 -7.46 10.18 10.12
CA ALA A 18 -6.95 9.87 11.45
C ALA A 18 -6.61 8.38 11.65
N LEU A 19 -7.28 7.47 10.94
CA LEU A 19 -6.96 6.03 10.96
C LEU A 19 -5.64 5.67 10.25
N HIS A 20 -5.16 6.53 9.35
CA HIS A 20 -3.93 6.30 8.56
C HIS A 20 -2.76 7.20 8.97
N ASP A 21 -3.00 8.30 9.70
CA ASP A 21 -1.94 9.14 10.23
C ASP A 21 -1.24 8.48 11.44
N ALA A 22 0.03 8.13 11.32
CA ALA A 22 0.82 7.52 12.40
C ALA A 22 0.98 8.41 13.65
N LYS A 23 0.71 9.71 13.55
CA LYS A 23 0.71 10.66 14.68
C LYS A 23 -0.65 10.77 15.36
N SER A 24 -1.70 10.23 14.76
CA SER A 24 -3.05 10.26 15.31
C SER A 24 -3.22 9.24 16.44
N PRO A 25 -3.93 9.58 17.52
CA PRO A 25 -4.32 8.61 18.55
C PRO A 25 -5.27 7.53 18.01
N SER A 26 -5.92 7.77 16.86
CA SER A 26 -6.80 6.81 16.19
C SER A 26 -6.07 5.96 15.15
N PHE A 27 -4.73 6.07 15.01
CA PHE A 27 -3.98 5.32 14.01
C PHE A 27 -4.21 3.81 14.14
N ASN A 28 -4.61 3.16 13.05
CA ASN A 28 -4.84 1.72 13.01
C ASN A 28 -3.71 0.99 12.28
N LYS A 29 -2.93 0.19 13.01
CA LYS A 29 -1.84 -0.63 12.46
C LYS A 29 -2.31 -1.93 11.81
N ASN A 30 -3.59 -2.30 11.95
CA ASN A 30 -4.15 -3.50 11.37
C ASN A 30 -4.69 -3.22 9.95
N CYS A 31 -3.81 -3.30 8.95
CA CYS A 31 -4.16 -3.07 7.56
C CYS A 31 -5.26 -4.02 7.07
N LEU A 32 -5.21 -5.28 7.49
CA LEU A 32 -6.09 -6.34 6.99
C LEU A 32 -7.52 -6.26 7.55
N SER A 33 -7.77 -5.51 8.64
CA SER A 33 -9.14 -5.33 9.16
C SER A 33 -10.04 -4.59 8.18
N CYS A 34 -9.46 -3.72 7.35
CA CYS A 34 -10.18 -2.94 6.35
C CYS A 34 -9.80 -3.33 4.91
N HIS A 35 -8.60 -3.88 4.70
CA HIS A 35 -8.07 -4.23 3.38
C HIS A 35 -7.88 -5.75 3.15
N GLY A 36 -8.65 -6.59 3.84
CA GLY A 36 -8.53 -8.05 3.75
C GLY A 36 -8.82 -8.66 2.36
N ASP A 37 -9.39 -7.88 1.44
CA ASP A 37 -9.69 -8.30 0.07
C ASP A 37 -8.57 -7.98 -0.93
N ILE A 38 -7.51 -7.26 -0.52
CA ILE A 38 -6.50 -6.68 -1.43
C ILE A 38 -5.89 -7.73 -2.37
N MET A 39 -5.61 -8.93 -1.87
CA MET A 39 -5.02 -10.04 -2.63
C MET A 39 -5.99 -10.70 -3.62
N LYS A 40 -7.28 -10.43 -3.50
CA LYS A 40 -8.34 -10.96 -4.37
C LYS A 40 -8.73 -9.98 -5.48
N ARG A 41 -8.19 -8.76 -5.44
CA ARG A 41 -8.50 -7.73 -6.43
C ARG A 41 -7.95 -8.12 -7.79
N THR A 42 -8.64 -7.66 -8.82
CA THR A 42 -8.26 -7.88 -10.21
C THR A 42 -8.15 -6.55 -10.92
N THR A 43 -7.31 -6.50 -11.95
CA THR A 43 -7.23 -5.36 -12.85
C THR A 43 -8.35 -5.41 -13.88
N LEU A 44 -8.77 -4.25 -14.36
CA LEU A 44 -9.74 -4.13 -15.45
C LEU A 44 -9.22 -4.72 -16.77
N ASN A 45 -7.90 -4.84 -16.92
CA ASN A 45 -7.28 -5.47 -18.08
C ASN A 45 -6.73 -6.86 -17.71
N PRO A 46 -7.36 -7.95 -18.17
CA PRO A 46 -7.01 -9.32 -17.78
C PRO A 46 -5.61 -9.77 -18.24
N LYS A 47 -4.95 -9.01 -19.14
CA LYS A 47 -3.56 -9.30 -19.55
C LYS A 47 -2.55 -9.00 -18.44
N PHE A 48 -2.91 -8.17 -17.47
CA PHE A 48 -2.05 -7.82 -16.36
C PHE A 48 -2.52 -8.51 -15.08
N LYS A 49 -1.59 -8.81 -14.18
CA LYS A 49 -1.95 -9.20 -12.82
C LYS A 49 -2.13 -7.94 -11.98
N GLU A 50 -2.97 -8.02 -10.96
CA GLU A 50 -3.04 -6.99 -9.92
C GLU A 50 -1.68 -6.94 -9.18
N ALA A 51 -1.25 -5.73 -8.80
CA ALA A 51 0.11 -5.50 -8.31
C ALA A 51 0.41 -6.26 -7.02
N HIS A 52 -0.52 -6.30 -6.05
CA HIS A 52 -0.34 -7.07 -4.83
C HIS A 52 -0.21 -8.56 -5.14
N ALA A 53 -1.10 -9.11 -5.97
CA ALA A 53 -1.04 -10.51 -6.38
C ALA A 53 0.28 -10.86 -7.10
N ALA A 54 0.88 -9.91 -7.84
CA ALA A 54 2.14 -10.10 -8.54
C ALA A 54 3.38 -9.93 -7.64
N MET A 55 3.34 -9.00 -6.67
CA MET A 55 4.53 -8.53 -5.96
C MET A 55 4.65 -9.04 -4.52
N VAL A 56 3.54 -9.26 -3.82
CA VAL A 56 3.54 -9.72 -2.42
C VAL A 56 4.34 -11.00 -2.20
N PRO A 57 4.34 -12.01 -3.11
CA PRO A 57 5.18 -13.19 -2.95
C PRO A 57 6.70 -12.92 -2.87
N PHE A 58 7.13 -11.71 -3.25
CA PHE A 58 8.53 -11.27 -3.22
C PHE A 58 8.79 -10.21 -2.15
N ALA A 59 7.76 -9.79 -1.41
CA ALA A 59 7.88 -8.77 -0.39
C ALA A 59 8.65 -9.31 0.84
N PRO A 60 9.52 -8.49 1.45
CA PRO A 60 10.10 -8.81 2.75
C PRO A 60 8.99 -9.11 3.78
N GLY A 61 9.14 -10.20 4.53
CA GLY A 61 8.16 -10.61 5.54
C GLY A 61 6.97 -11.42 5.00
N TYR A 62 6.88 -11.68 3.69
CA TYR A 62 5.94 -12.68 3.18
C TYR A 62 6.49 -14.09 3.42
N ASP A 63 5.67 -14.93 4.05
CA ASP A 63 5.91 -16.38 4.16
C ASP A 63 4.68 -17.11 3.63
N ALA A 64 4.86 -18.06 2.72
CA ALA A 64 3.74 -18.75 2.06
C ALA A 64 2.89 -19.61 3.01
N LYS A 65 3.42 -20.01 4.17
CA LYS A 65 2.69 -20.77 5.21
C LYS A 65 1.89 -19.85 6.12
N VAL A 66 2.36 -18.62 6.34
CA VAL A 66 1.70 -17.62 7.19
C VAL A 66 0.71 -16.76 6.40
N GLY A 67 1.03 -16.46 5.13
CA GLY A 67 0.27 -15.57 4.28
C GLY A 67 0.68 -14.10 4.44
N VAL A 68 -0.23 -13.20 4.06
CA VAL A 68 0.00 -11.75 4.11
C VAL A 68 -0.20 -11.25 5.54
N THR A 69 0.74 -10.46 6.04
CA THR A 69 0.66 -9.79 7.34
C THR A 69 0.75 -8.26 7.20
N ASN A 70 0.58 -7.53 8.29
CA ASN A 70 0.78 -6.08 8.28
C ASN A 70 2.23 -5.70 7.94
N GLU A 71 3.21 -6.51 8.34
CA GLU A 71 4.62 -6.33 7.97
C GLU A 71 4.82 -6.48 6.46
N THR A 72 4.10 -7.41 5.82
CA THR A 72 4.12 -7.53 4.36
C THR A 72 3.70 -6.21 3.70
N CYS A 73 2.64 -5.58 4.22
CA CYS A 73 2.12 -4.31 3.71
C CYS A 73 3.12 -3.16 3.92
N THR A 74 3.67 -3.03 5.13
CA THR A 74 4.57 -1.91 5.49
C THR A 74 5.94 -2.02 4.83
N SER A 75 6.33 -3.20 4.31
CA SER A 75 7.55 -3.35 3.50
C SER A 75 7.56 -2.50 2.23
N CYS A 76 6.38 -2.25 1.65
CA CYS A 76 6.19 -1.36 0.50
C CYS A 76 5.53 -0.04 0.90
N HIS A 77 4.60 -0.08 1.86
CA HIS A 77 3.83 1.07 2.32
C HIS A 77 4.33 1.57 3.68
N GLY A 78 5.57 2.05 3.72
CA GLY A 78 6.20 2.54 4.95
C GLY A 78 5.51 3.79 5.54
N LYS A 79 4.73 4.48 4.73
CA LYS A 79 3.86 5.60 5.14
C LYS A 79 2.57 5.52 4.36
N VAL A 80 1.48 5.88 5.03
CA VAL A 80 0.14 5.75 4.49
C VAL A 80 -0.65 7.01 4.78
N ASP A 81 -0.88 7.82 3.75
CA ASP A 81 -1.65 9.04 3.89
C ASP A 81 -2.73 9.13 2.80
N LEU A 82 -3.88 9.70 3.17
CA LEU A 82 -5.02 9.95 2.31
C LEU A 82 -5.11 11.41 1.83
N VAL A 83 -4.25 12.30 2.35
CA VAL A 83 -4.13 13.70 1.96
C VAL A 83 -3.52 13.80 0.56
N GLN A 84 -4.25 14.48 -0.34
CA GLN A 84 -3.75 14.77 -1.68
C GLN A 84 -2.46 15.58 -1.63
N HIS A 85 -1.47 15.19 -2.45
CA HIS A 85 -0.14 15.79 -2.54
C HIS A 85 0.82 15.55 -1.37
N SER A 86 0.50 14.70 -0.40
CA SER A 86 1.53 14.30 0.57
C SER A 86 2.56 13.38 -0.08
N GLY A 87 3.77 13.38 0.47
CA GLY A 87 4.85 12.47 0.06
C GLY A 87 4.61 11.00 0.44
N GLU A 88 3.46 10.71 1.08
CA GLU A 88 3.21 9.50 1.87
C GLU A 88 1.95 8.76 1.39
N GLN A 89 1.43 9.13 0.22
CA GLN A 89 0.10 8.76 -0.26
C GLN A 89 -0.08 7.26 -0.55
N ILE A 90 -1.12 6.65 0.02
CA ILE A 90 -1.68 5.36 -0.44
C ILE A 90 -2.17 5.45 -1.90
N ARG A 91 -2.57 6.65 -2.36
CA ARG A 91 -3.00 6.88 -3.76
C ARG A 91 -1.86 7.10 -4.74
N LYS A 92 -0.62 7.27 -4.26
CA LYS A 92 0.57 7.14 -5.13
C LYS A 92 0.93 5.66 -5.12
N ASN A 93 1.33 5.13 -6.28
CA ASN A 93 2.12 3.90 -6.30
C ASN A 93 3.22 4.06 -5.23
N ALA A 94 3.42 3.04 -4.39
CA ALA A 94 4.43 3.04 -3.33
C ALA A 94 5.71 3.76 -3.79
N ASP A 95 6.37 4.51 -2.90
CA ASP A 95 7.59 5.27 -3.24
C ASP A 95 8.47 4.41 -4.14
N VAL A 96 8.84 4.92 -5.33
CA VAL A 96 9.59 4.14 -6.32
C VAL A 96 10.91 3.62 -5.73
N ALA A 97 11.45 4.29 -4.70
CA ALA A 97 12.58 3.77 -3.93
C ALA A 97 12.30 2.39 -3.32
N SER A 98 11.08 2.11 -2.85
CA SER A 98 10.66 0.79 -2.36
C SER A 98 10.75 -0.28 -3.44
N CYS A 99 10.48 0.07 -4.71
CA CYS A 99 10.64 -0.85 -5.83
C CYS A 99 12.12 -1.23 -6.02
N GLY A 100 13.05 -0.31 -5.73
CA GLY A 100 14.50 -0.52 -5.78
C GLY A 100 15.02 -1.58 -4.81
N ALA A 101 14.30 -1.87 -3.72
CA ALA A 101 14.66 -2.96 -2.82
C ALA A 101 14.65 -4.32 -3.55
N CYS A 102 13.70 -4.50 -4.47
CA CYS A 102 13.56 -5.72 -5.26
C CYS A 102 14.22 -5.62 -6.64
N HIS A 103 14.11 -4.45 -7.29
CA HIS A 103 14.55 -4.18 -8.66
C HIS A 103 15.89 -3.43 -8.75
N GLY A 104 16.60 -3.25 -7.64
CA GLY A 104 17.97 -2.72 -7.62
C GLY A 104 19.02 -3.79 -7.90
N LYS A 105 20.27 -3.36 -8.07
CA LYS A 105 21.42 -4.23 -8.39
C LYS A 105 21.66 -5.35 -7.36
N SER A 106 21.25 -5.13 -6.12
CA SER A 106 21.38 -6.08 -5.01
C SER A 106 20.07 -6.79 -4.66
N GLY A 107 18.96 -6.44 -5.31
CA GLY A 107 17.63 -6.97 -5.01
C GLY A 107 17.39 -8.37 -5.59
N PRO A 108 16.36 -9.09 -5.14
CA PRO A 108 15.97 -10.40 -5.68
C PRO A 108 15.79 -10.45 -7.21
N SER A 109 15.44 -9.33 -7.86
CA SER A 109 15.30 -9.26 -9.31
C SER A 109 16.60 -8.87 -10.04
N SER A 110 17.69 -8.62 -9.33
CA SER A 110 18.99 -8.24 -9.90
C SER A 110 19.44 -9.16 -11.04
N LYS A 111 19.28 -10.47 -10.87
CA LYS A 111 19.63 -11.49 -11.87
C LYS A 111 18.79 -11.44 -13.14
N LYS A 112 17.62 -10.79 -13.12
CA LYS A 112 16.74 -10.67 -14.29
C LYS A 112 16.96 -9.40 -15.10
N PHE A 113 17.46 -8.35 -14.45
CA PHE A 113 17.58 -7.01 -15.06
C PHE A 113 19.03 -6.52 -15.20
N TYR A 114 19.97 -7.07 -14.41
CA TYR A 114 21.36 -6.59 -14.32
C TYR A 114 22.41 -7.70 -14.36
N ALA A 115 22.01 -8.95 -14.62
CA ALA A 115 22.97 -9.99 -14.99
C ALA A 115 23.36 -9.79 -16.46
N ASN A 116 24.59 -9.31 -16.68
CA ASN A 116 25.31 -9.55 -17.91
C ASN A 116 25.97 -10.93 -17.82
#